data_AF-A0A523NEE4-F1
#
_entry.id   AF-A0A523NEE4-F1
#
_cell.length_a   1.000
_cell.length_b   1.000
_cell.length_c   1.000
_cell.angle_alpha   90.00
_cell.angle_beta   90.00
_cell.angle_gamma   90.00
#
_symmetry.space_group_name_H-M   'P 1'
#
loop_
_entity.id
_entity.type
_entity.pdbx_description
1 polymer ?
#
loop_
_entity_poly.entity_id
_entity_poly.type
_entity_poly.pdbx_seq_one_letter_code
_entity_poly.pdbx_strand_id
1 'polypeptide(L)'
;MRYIVSGLLSLTFAAVAAGHPRADFTCGMASTNNGWCDVCRVGYLATVEIRSAKLFEALDANGHEFPEPGTTGCAVCREAWTANGYCHDCRIGFADGHGYFTKLTYLLAKGEVRDPAKLTCGPCAKAAADTTLPLDDPAWCDACVQGMVGNVVFRDKKDYAAARKQFELLLRAIKESDRCEMCSMLLFYGGVCRACNIT
;
A
#
# COMPACT_ATOMS: atom_id res chain seq x y z
N MET A 1 65.54 -29.65 -30.39
CA MET A 1 65.63 -29.35 -28.94
C MET A 1 64.67 -28.22 -28.64
N ARG A 2 63.84 -28.37 -27.59
CA ARG A 2 62.75 -27.50 -27.08
C ARG A 2 61.35 -27.77 -27.65
N TYR A 3 60.60 -28.61 -26.93
CA TYR A 3 59.13 -28.68 -26.95
C TYR A 3 58.58 -27.72 -25.90
N ILE A 4 57.60 -26.89 -26.25
CA ILE A 4 56.85 -26.02 -25.33
C ILE A 4 55.58 -26.76 -24.93
N VAL A 5 55.42 -27.03 -23.62
CA VAL A 5 54.22 -27.65 -23.05
C VAL A 5 53.32 -26.52 -22.53
N SER A 6 52.22 -26.26 -23.24
CA SER A 6 51.15 -25.36 -22.77
C SER A 6 50.24 -26.11 -21.81
N GLY A 7 50.32 -25.80 -20.51
CA GLY A 7 49.37 -26.26 -19.50
C GLY A 7 48.11 -25.41 -19.49
N LEU A 8 46.95 -26.00 -19.80
CA LEU A 8 45.64 -25.40 -19.55
C LEU A 8 45.32 -25.48 -18.05
N LEU A 9 45.29 -24.33 -17.38
CA LEU A 9 44.71 -24.21 -16.04
C LEU A 9 43.19 -24.10 -16.17
N SER A 10 42.46 -25.15 -15.79
CA SER A 10 41.00 -25.12 -15.70
C SER A 10 40.58 -24.51 -14.36
N LEU A 11 40.06 -23.28 -14.40
CA LEU A 11 39.37 -22.64 -13.29
C LEU A 11 37.92 -23.14 -13.24
N THR A 12 37.62 -24.05 -12.32
CA THR A 12 36.26 -24.44 -11.97
C THR A 12 35.62 -23.35 -11.10
N PHE A 13 34.72 -22.57 -11.66
CA PHE A 13 33.82 -21.69 -10.90
C PHE A 13 32.73 -22.55 -10.23
N ALA A 14 32.77 -22.65 -8.90
CA ALA A 14 31.66 -23.18 -8.13
C ALA A 14 30.53 -22.13 -8.12
N ALA A 15 29.46 -22.40 -8.86
CA ALA A 15 28.25 -21.60 -8.81
C ALA A 15 27.59 -21.79 -7.44
N VAL A 16 27.68 -20.77 -6.58
CA VAL A 16 26.86 -20.68 -5.37
C VAL A 16 25.43 -20.46 -5.85
N ALA A 17 24.60 -21.50 -5.79
CA ALA A 17 23.19 -21.37 -6.05
C ALA A 17 22.57 -20.47 -4.96
N ALA A 18 22.36 -19.20 -5.29
CA ALA A 18 21.55 -18.31 -4.48
C ALA A 18 20.13 -18.91 -4.41
N GLY A 19 19.79 -19.51 -3.26
CA GLY A 19 18.47 -20.05 -3.02
C GLY A 19 17.43 -18.94 -3.19
N HIS A 20 16.49 -19.13 -4.11
CA HIS A 20 15.41 -18.17 -4.29
C HIS A 20 14.62 -18.09 -2.98
N PRO A 21 14.35 -16.89 -2.44
CA PRO A 21 13.53 -16.75 -1.26
C PRO A 21 12.17 -17.42 -1.52
N ARG A 22 11.68 -18.18 -0.54
CA ARG A 22 10.37 -18.84 -0.64
C ARG A 22 9.29 -17.77 -0.82
N ALA A 23 8.39 -17.99 -1.77
CA ALA A 23 7.27 -17.10 -2.10
C ALA A 23 6.52 -16.63 -0.84
N ASP A 24 6.25 -17.53 0.10
CA ASP A 24 5.56 -17.25 1.37
C ASP A 24 6.25 -16.17 2.22
N PHE A 25 7.59 -16.15 2.24
CA PHE A 25 8.35 -15.17 3.01
C PHE A 25 8.21 -13.77 2.40
N THR A 26 8.20 -13.68 1.07
CA THR A 26 8.07 -12.40 0.35
C THR A 26 6.65 -11.84 0.44
N CYS A 27 5.62 -12.68 0.36
CA CYS A 27 4.23 -12.24 0.55
C CYS A 27 3.97 -11.79 1.99
N GLY A 28 4.50 -12.49 3.01
CA GLY A 28 4.34 -12.09 4.41
C GLY A 28 4.92 -10.70 4.69
N MET A 29 6.11 -10.41 4.15
CA MET A 29 6.72 -9.07 4.24
C MET A 29 5.90 -8.02 3.50
N ALA A 30 5.49 -8.30 2.26
CA ALA A 30 4.67 -7.38 1.47
C ALA A 30 3.33 -7.09 2.15
N SER A 31 2.65 -8.11 2.69
CA SER A 31 1.42 -7.94 3.45
C SER A 31 1.59 -7.13 4.73
N THR A 32 2.74 -7.24 5.39
CA THR A 32 3.00 -6.48 6.62
C THR A 32 3.32 -5.02 6.32
N ASN A 33 4.06 -4.76 5.25
CA ASN A 33 4.63 -3.45 4.93
C ASN A 33 3.86 -2.69 3.84
N ASN A 34 2.63 -3.09 3.50
CA ASN A 34 1.88 -2.50 2.39
C ASN A 34 2.67 -2.48 1.07
N GLY A 35 3.34 -3.59 0.76
CA GLY A 35 4.32 -3.70 -0.32
C GLY A 35 3.86 -4.56 -1.50
N TRP A 36 4.71 -4.60 -2.52
CA TRP A 36 4.60 -5.49 -3.67
C TRP A 36 5.46 -6.73 -3.47
N CYS A 37 4.91 -7.91 -3.76
CA CYS A 37 5.65 -9.16 -3.84
C CYS A 37 6.00 -9.45 -5.31
N ASP A 38 7.28 -9.33 -5.67
CA ASP A 38 7.74 -9.58 -7.04
C ASP A 38 7.61 -11.04 -7.47
N VAL A 39 7.71 -11.98 -6.53
CA VAL A 39 7.64 -13.42 -6.80
C VAL A 39 6.22 -13.82 -7.19
N CYS A 40 5.24 -13.42 -6.38
CA CYS A 40 3.83 -13.75 -6.59
C CYS A 40 3.08 -12.75 -7.47
N ARG A 41 3.75 -11.63 -7.83
CA ARG A 41 3.20 -10.55 -8.66
C ARG A 41 1.89 -10.00 -8.08
N VAL A 42 1.94 -9.69 -6.79
CA VAL A 42 0.77 -9.24 -6.04
C VAL A 42 1.16 -8.16 -5.03
N GLY A 43 0.32 -7.14 -4.92
CA GLY A 43 0.46 -6.06 -3.96
C GLY A 43 -0.39 -6.30 -2.73
N TYR A 44 -0.02 -5.67 -1.62
CA TYR A 44 -0.85 -5.67 -0.42
C TYR A 44 -0.99 -4.25 0.11
N LEU A 45 -2.20 -3.85 0.48
CA LEU A 45 -2.46 -2.58 1.16
C LEU A 45 -3.47 -2.82 2.27
N ALA A 46 -3.07 -2.51 3.52
CA ALA A 46 -3.87 -2.78 4.70
C ALA A 46 -4.40 -4.23 4.71
N THR A 47 -3.48 -5.20 4.58
CA THR A 47 -3.71 -6.66 4.50
C THR A 47 -4.59 -7.16 3.35
N VAL A 48 -5.09 -6.28 2.48
CA VAL A 48 -5.85 -6.67 1.30
C VAL A 48 -4.92 -6.93 0.13
N GLU A 49 -5.14 -8.06 -0.53
CA GLU A 49 -4.45 -8.44 -1.75
C GLU A 49 -4.92 -7.63 -2.97
N ILE A 50 -3.97 -7.12 -3.76
CA ILE A 50 -4.21 -6.35 -5.00
C ILE A 50 -3.43 -7.01 -6.14
N ARG A 51 -4.14 -7.69 -7.05
CA ARG A 51 -3.52 -8.42 -8.17
C ARG A 51 -3.13 -7.54 -9.36
N SER A 52 -3.78 -6.38 -9.52
CA SER A 52 -3.41 -5.42 -10.57
C SER A 52 -2.21 -4.58 -10.11
N ALA A 53 -1.06 -4.76 -10.77
CA ALA A 53 0.13 -3.95 -10.54
C ALA A 53 -0.16 -2.45 -10.75
N LYS A 54 -0.93 -2.11 -11.78
CA LYS A 54 -1.29 -0.71 -12.07
C LYS A 54 -2.14 -0.10 -10.97
N LEU A 55 -3.13 -0.83 -10.45
CA LEU A 55 -3.91 -0.35 -9.32
C LEU A 55 -3.03 -0.16 -8.08
N PHE A 56 -2.13 -1.11 -7.80
CA PHE A 56 -1.20 -1.01 -6.67
C PHE A 56 -0.27 0.22 -6.79
N GLU A 57 0.34 0.42 -7.95
CA GLU A 57 1.21 1.57 -8.23
C GLU A 57 0.43 2.89 -8.13
N ALA A 58 -0.79 2.95 -8.67
CA ALA A 58 -1.66 4.13 -8.58
C ALA A 58 -2.04 4.49 -7.14
N LEU A 59 -2.20 3.50 -6.26
CA LEU A 59 -2.53 3.78 -4.87
C LEU A 59 -1.42 4.52 -4.14
N ASP A 60 -0.16 4.32 -4.56
CA ASP A 60 1.02 4.91 -3.93
C ASP A 60 1.08 4.56 -2.43
N ALA A 61 1.19 3.24 -2.15
CA ALA A 61 1.06 2.65 -0.82
C ALA A 61 2.05 3.21 0.22
N ASN A 62 3.25 3.58 -0.22
CA ASN A 62 4.34 4.03 0.65
C ASN A 62 4.64 5.52 0.51
N GLY A 63 3.88 6.23 -0.31
CA GLY A 63 4.15 7.62 -0.64
C GLY A 63 5.46 7.80 -1.40
N HIS A 64 5.76 9.05 -1.71
CA HIS A 64 7.00 9.47 -2.34
C HIS A 64 7.65 10.55 -1.47
N GLU A 65 8.97 10.54 -1.39
CA GLU A 65 9.71 11.69 -0.87
C GLU A 65 9.42 12.88 -1.78
N PHE A 66 8.85 13.93 -1.19
CA PHE A 66 8.66 15.19 -1.87
C PHE A 66 9.73 16.16 -1.39
N PRO A 67 10.49 16.81 -2.30
CA PRO A 67 11.21 18.00 -1.90
C PRO A 67 10.18 18.99 -1.35
N GLU A 68 10.52 19.66 -0.24
CA GLU A 68 9.64 20.65 0.38
C GLU A 68 9.00 21.53 -0.72
N PRO A 69 7.65 21.61 -0.81
CA PRO A 69 6.94 22.23 -1.93
C PRO A 69 7.08 23.75 -1.98
N GLY A 70 8.12 24.31 -1.34
CA GLY A 70 8.40 25.73 -1.16
C GLY A 70 8.39 26.54 -2.46
N THR A 71 8.52 25.90 -3.63
CA THR A 71 8.40 26.57 -4.94
C THR A 71 7.49 25.89 -5.96
N THR A 72 7.03 24.65 -5.71
CA THR A 72 6.21 23.90 -6.67
C THR A 72 4.95 23.34 -5.98
N GLY A 73 3.78 23.76 -6.45
CA GLY A 73 2.48 23.36 -5.90
C GLY A 73 1.51 24.54 -5.74
N CYS A 74 0.22 24.23 -5.57
CA CYS A 74 -0.79 25.25 -5.25
C CYS A 74 -0.63 25.75 -3.80
N ALA A 75 -1.29 26.86 -3.44
CA ALA A 75 -1.24 27.39 -2.07
C ALA A 75 -1.69 26.35 -1.03
N VAL A 76 -2.76 25.62 -1.33
CA VAL A 76 -3.30 24.57 -0.45
C VAL A 76 -2.32 23.40 -0.28
N CYS A 77 -1.55 23.02 -1.31
CA CYS A 77 -0.51 21.99 -1.18
C CYS A 77 0.60 22.43 -0.22
N ARG A 78 1.03 23.70 -0.28
CA ARG A 78 2.06 24.22 0.62
C ARG A 78 1.58 24.23 2.06
N GLU A 79 0.34 24.67 2.31
CA GLU A 79 -0.28 24.62 3.64
C GLU A 79 -0.42 23.17 4.14
N ALA A 80 -0.89 22.26 3.28
CA ALA A 80 -1.04 20.86 3.61
C ALA A 80 0.30 20.20 3.96
N TRP A 81 1.39 20.52 3.26
CA TRP A 81 2.73 20.02 3.60
C TRP A 81 3.13 20.38 5.03
N THR A 82 3.03 21.66 5.40
CA THR A 82 3.39 22.13 6.75
C THR A 82 2.49 21.52 7.82
N ALA A 83 1.23 21.22 7.50
CA ALA A 83 0.23 20.72 8.45
C ALA A 83 0.10 19.19 8.50
N ASN A 84 0.88 18.42 7.72
CA ASN A 84 0.59 17.00 7.45
C ASN A 84 -0.88 16.77 7.03
N GLY A 85 -1.35 17.66 6.16
CA GLY A 85 -2.72 17.78 5.72
C GLY A 85 -2.97 17.16 4.34
N TYR A 86 -4.13 17.51 3.77
CA TYR A 86 -4.55 17.04 2.45
C TYR A 86 -4.99 18.21 1.58
N CYS A 87 -4.44 18.30 0.37
CA CYS A 87 -4.89 19.25 -0.63
C CYS A 87 -6.07 18.67 -1.41
N HIS A 88 -7.24 19.29 -1.31
CA HIS A 88 -8.44 18.84 -2.00
C HIS A 88 -8.43 19.13 -3.50
N ASP A 89 -7.73 20.20 -3.92
CA ASP A 89 -7.63 20.60 -5.33
C ASP A 89 -6.73 19.65 -6.12
N CYS A 90 -5.51 19.42 -5.62
CA CYS A 90 -4.54 18.53 -6.26
C CYS A 90 -4.72 17.06 -5.86
N ARG A 91 -5.54 16.78 -4.84
CA ARG A 91 -5.79 15.42 -4.29
C ARG A 91 -4.54 14.70 -3.80
N ILE A 92 -3.62 15.46 -3.21
CA ILE A 92 -2.37 14.96 -2.62
C ILE A 92 -2.44 15.13 -1.11
N GLY A 93 -2.14 14.06 -0.38
CA GLY A 93 -1.94 14.10 1.07
C GLY A 93 -0.48 14.16 1.43
N PHE A 94 -0.17 14.75 2.58
CA PHE A 94 1.18 14.83 3.10
C PHE A 94 1.22 14.30 4.53
N ALA A 95 2.10 13.36 4.81
CA ALA A 95 2.28 12.81 6.15
C ALA A 95 3.75 12.41 6.33
N ASP A 96 4.35 12.82 7.46
CA ASP A 96 5.71 12.46 7.86
C ASP A 96 6.76 12.69 6.76
N GLY A 97 6.67 13.84 6.07
CA GLY A 97 7.61 14.23 5.01
C GLY A 97 7.40 13.52 3.66
N HIS A 98 6.32 12.74 3.51
CA HIS A 98 5.99 12.05 2.27
C HIS A 98 4.73 12.64 1.64
N GLY A 99 4.68 12.65 0.31
CA GLY A 99 3.47 12.92 -0.46
C GLY A 99 2.78 11.63 -0.89
N TYR A 100 1.45 11.61 -0.87
CA TYR A 100 0.62 10.46 -1.20
C TYR A 100 -0.41 10.86 -2.26
N PHE A 101 -0.43 10.14 -3.38
CA PHE A 101 -1.31 10.47 -4.52
C PHE A 101 -2.77 10.02 -4.38
N THR A 102 -3.10 9.29 -3.32
CA THR A 102 -4.50 8.97 -3.00
C THR A 102 -4.85 9.36 -1.59
N LYS A 103 -6.12 9.73 -1.38
CA LYS A 103 -6.65 9.99 -0.04
C LYS A 103 -6.58 8.75 0.86
N LEU A 104 -6.68 7.54 0.29
CA LEU A 104 -6.56 6.30 1.04
C LEU A 104 -5.18 6.16 1.68
N THR A 105 -4.12 6.20 0.90
CA THR A 105 -2.77 5.95 1.41
C THR A 105 -2.28 7.07 2.30
N TYR A 106 -2.66 8.33 2.02
CA TYR A 106 -2.54 9.43 2.97
C TYR A 106 -3.17 9.12 4.34
N LEU A 107 -4.42 8.66 4.36
CA LEU A 107 -5.11 8.38 5.61
C LEU A 107 -4.51 7.17 6.33
N LEU A 108 -4.07 6.14 5.61
CA LEU A 108 -3.38 4.99 6.19
C LEU A 108 -2.04 5.39 6.81
N ALA A 109 -1.30 6.32 6.19
CA ALA A 109 -0.04 6.83 6.73
C ALA A 109 -0.20 7.57 8.07
N LYS A 110 -1.40 8.08 8.39
CA LYS A 110 -1.70 8.67 9.70
C LYS A 110 -1.92 7.63 10.80
N GLY A 111 -2.13 6.37 10.43
CA GLY A 111 -2.29 5.26 11.35
C GLY A 111 -0.96 4.56 11.64
N GLU A 112 -1.00 3.60 12.55
CA GLU A 112 0.16 2.79 12.90
C GLU A 112 0.00 1.37 12.34
N VAL A 113 0.93 0.95 11.48
CA VAL A 113 0.98 -0.44 11.00
C VAL A 113 1.35 -1.37 12.16
N ARG A 114 0.52 -2.40 12.40
CA ARG A 114 0.77 -3.44 13.40
C ARG A 114 0.71 -4.82 12.77
N ASP A 115 1.66 -5.67 13.11
CA ASP A 115 1.60 -7.08 12.76
C ASP A 115 0.30 -7.72 13.34
N PRO A 116 -0.63 -8.22 12.49
CA PRO A 116 -1.87 -8.82 12.96
C PRO A 116 -1.65 -10.00 13.90
N ALA A 117 -0.56 -10.75 13.73
CA ALA A 117 -0.23 -11.91 14.57
C ALA A 117 0.15 -11.51 16.01
N LYS A 118 0.45 -10.23 16.27
CA LYS A 118 0.79 -9.70 17.59
C LYS A 118 -0.39 -9.04 18.31
N LEU A 119 -1.57 -9.01 17.69
CA LEU A 119 -2.77 -8.45 18.31
C LEU A 119 -3.36 -9.43 19.33
N THR A 120 -3.44 -9.00 20.59
CA THR A 120 -3.98 -9.82 21.68
C THR A 120 -5.47 -9.56 21.95
N CYS A 121 -5.99 -8.40 21.53
CA CYS A 121 -7.42 -8.10 21.64
C CYS A 121 -8.20 -8.80 20.52
N GLY A 122 -9.08 -9.74 20.89
CA GLY A 122 -9.86 -10.54 19.95
C GLY A 122 -10.61 -9.73 18.88
N PRO A 123 -11.40 -8.70 19.24
CA PRO A 123 -12.03 -7.80 18.29
C PRO A 123 -11.05 -7.10 17.35
N CYS A 124 -9.91 -6.60 17.85
CA CYS A 124 -8.90 -5.95 17.01
C CYS A 124 -8.23 -6.95 16.05
N ALA A 125 -7.91 -8.15 16.52
CA ALA A 125 -7.34 -9.21 15.70
C ALA A 125 -8.31 -9.64 14.59
N LYS A 126 -9.60 -9.81 14.92
CA LYS A 126 -10.65 -10.07 13.93
C LYS A 126 -10.73 -8.95 12.90
N ALA A 127 -10.74 -7.70 13.34
CA ALA A 127 -10.82 -6.55 12.43
C ALA A 127 -9.58 -6.38 11.54
N ALA A 128 -8.41 -6.83 11.99
CA ALA A 128 -7.20 -6.82 11.17
C ALA A 128 -7.15 -7.94 10.12
N ALA A 129 -7.75 -9.10 10.44
CA ALA A 129 -7.76 -10.27 9.57
C ALA A 129 -8.93 -10.27 8.59
N ASP A 130 -10.08 -9.70 8.98
CA ASP A 130 -11.31 -9.74 8.22
C ASP A 130 -11.51 -8.44 7.42
N THR A 131 -11.08 -8.49 6.16
CA THR A 131 -11.22 -7.39 5.19
C THR A 131 -12.63 -7.30 4.61
N THR A 132 -13.55 -8.19 5.02
CA THR A 132 -14.94 -8.25 4.57
C THR A 132 -15.93 -7.70 5.58
N LEU A 133 -15.45 -7.23 6.75
CA LEU A 133 -16.31 -6.71 7.80
C LEU A 133 -17.23 -5.60 7.28
N PRO A 134 -18.54 -5.68 7.57
CA PRO A 134 -19.50 -4.63 7.26
C PRO A 134 -19.07 -3.27 7.79
N LEU A 135 -19.50 -2.21 7.11
CA LEU A 135 -19.10 -0.83 7.39
C LEU A 135 -19.76 -0.26 8.64
N ASP A 136 -20.88 -0.87 9.00
CA ASP A 136 -21.66 -0.64 10.21
C ASP A 136 -21.22 -1.51 11.39
N ASP A 137 -20.38 -2.53 11.17
CA ASP A 137 -19.77 -3.34 12.24
C ASP A 137 -18.55 -2.58 12.78
N PRO A 138 -18.51 -2.23 14.08
CA PRO A 138 -17.43 -1.41 14.60
C PRO A 138 -16.12 -2.20 14.60
N ALA A 139 -15.33 -2.02 13.54
CA ALA A 139 -13.88 -2.19 13.60
C ALA A 139 -13.22 -1.14 14.53
N TRP A 140 -14.02 -0.35 15.25
CA TRP A 140 -13.64 0.39 16.45
C TRP A 140 -13.83 -0.47 17.72
N CYS A 141 -12.75 -0.69 18.45
CA CYS A 141 -12.77 -1.36 19.74
C CYS A 141 -12.82 -0.33 20.87
N ASP A 142 -13.95 -0.23 21.58
CA ASP A 142 -14.08 0.69 22.71
C ASP A 142 -13.17 0.32 23.89
N ALA A 143 -12.88 -0.96 24.10
CA ALA A 143 -11.98 -1.40 25.17
C ALA A 143 -10.52 -0.96 24.92
N CYS A 144 -10.07 -0.98 23.66
CA CYS A 144 -8.71 -0.56 23.29
C CYS A 144 -8.65 0.90 22.81
N VAL A 145 -9.80 1.58 22.71
CA VAL A 145 -9.96 2.95 22.19
C VAL A 145 -9.21 3.12 20.86
N GLN A 146 -9.49 2.24 19.91
CA GLN A 146 -8.82 2.25 18.60
C GLN A 146 -9.69 1.65 17.51
N GLY A 147 -9.45 2.08 16.27
CA GLY A 147 -10.04 1.52 15.06
C GLY A 147 -9.02 0.77 14.21
N MET A 148 -9.47 -0.24 13.46
CA MET A 148 -8.62 -1.04 12.56
C MET A 148 -9.05 -0.88 11.10
N VAL A 149 -8.09 -0.66 10.21
CA VAL A 149 -8.25 -0.80 8.75
C VAL A 149 -7.20 -1.79 8.29
N GLY A 150 -7.57 -3.06 8.14
CA GLY A 150 -6.59 -4.13 7.99
C GLY A 150 -5.58 -4.11 9.14
N ASN A 151 -4.29 -4.15 8.83
CA ASN A 151 -3.22 -4.04 9.83
C ASN A 151 -2.92 -2.61 10.34
N VAL A 152 -3.68 -1.60 9.95
CA VAL A 152 -3.42 -0.20 10.36
C VAL A 152 -4.33 0.21 11.52
N VAL A 153 -3.72 0.65 12.62
CA VAL A 153 -4.38 1.10 13.85
C VAL A 153 -4.58 2.61 13.84
N PHE A 154 -5.77 3.05 14.26
CA PHE A 154 -6.13 4.45 14.42
C PHE A 154 -6.54 4.73 15.86
N ARG A 155 -5.96 5.78 16.46
CA ARG A 155 -6.33 6.25 17.82
C ARG A 155 -7.39 7.34 17.82
N ASP A 156 -7.63 7.96 16.66
CA ASP A 156 -8.64 8.97 16.46
C ASP A 156 -9.84 8.40 15.67
N LYS A 157 -11.06 8.61 16.18
CA LYS A 157 -12.29 8.10 15.55
C LYS A 157 -12.56 8.73 14.19
N LYS A 158 -12.20 9.99 13.99
CA LYS A 158 -12.46 10.71 12.73
C LYS A 158 -11.52 10.22 11.63
N ASP A 159 -10.24 10.04 11.93
CA ASP A 159 -9.27 9.48 11.00
C ASP A 159 -9.59 8.02 10.65
N TYR A 160 -9.94 7.20 11.64
CA TYR A 160 -10.45 5.85 11.42
C TYR A 160 -11.65 5.83 10.46
N ALA A 161 -12.69 6.63 10.73
CA ALA A 161 -13.88 6.66 9.91
C ALA A 161 -13.59 7.13 8.47
N ALA A 162 -12.71 8.13 8.31
CA ALA A 162 -12.27 8.58 7.00
C ALA A 162 -11.50 7.49 6.24
N ALA A 163 -10.59 6.78 6.92
CA ALA A 163 -9.79 5.72 6.33
C ALA A 163 -10.66 4.52 5.92
N ARG A 164 -11.61 4.10 6.75
CA ARG A 164 -12.57 3.02 6.43
C ARG A 164 -13.37 3.34 5.17
N LYS A 165 -13.89 4.56 5.04
CA LYS A 165 -14.61 4.99 3.84
C LYS A 165 -13.75 4.92 2.57
N GLN A 166 -12.46 5.22 2.65
CA GLN A 166 -11.57 5.07 1.50
C GLN A 166 -11.16 3.61 1.25
N PHE A 167 -11.08 2.80 2.29
CA PHE A 167 -10.80 1.37 2.17
C PHE A 167 -11.93 0.62 1.48
N GLU A 168 -13.19 1.02 1.69
CA GLU A 168 -14.33 0.55 0.89
C GLU A 168 -14.14 0.78 -0.62
N LEU A 169 -13.65 1.97 -0.96
CA LEU A 169 -13.38 2.33 -2.34
C LEU A 169 -12.28 1.44 -2.94
N LEU A 170 -11.28 1.04 -2.15
CA LEU A 170 -10.28 0.05 -2.54
C LEU A 170 -10.91 -1.31 -2.82
N LEU A 171 -11.74 -1.83 -1.92
CA LEU A 171 -12.38 -3.13 -2.14
C LEU A 171 -13.23 -3.13 -3.42
N ARG A 172 -13.95 -2.02 -3.69
CA ARG A 172 -14.66 -1.82 -4.96
C ARG A 172 -13.70 -1.74 -6.14
N ALA A 173 -12.59 -1.00 -6.01
CA ALA A 173 -11.59 -0.86 -7.08
C ALA A 173 -10.93 -2.20 -7.44
N ILE A 174 -10.63 -3.03 -6.45
CA ILE A 174 -10.09 -4.38 -6.69
C ILE A 174 -11.08 -5.20 -7.51
N LYS A 175 -12.35 -5.24 -7.11
CA LYS A 175 -13.39 -5.93 -7.88
C LYS A 175 -13.55 -5.35 -9.29
N GLU A 176 -13.43 -4.04 -9.43
CA GLU A 176 -13.52 -3.37 -10.73
C GLU A 176 -12.29 -3.66 -11.62
N SER A 177 -11.13 -3.92 -11.02
CA SER A 177 -9.90 -4.21 -11.75
C SER A 177 -9.99 -5.51 -12.55
N ASP A 178 -10.82 -6.46 -12.12
CA ASP A 178 -11.13 -7.70 -12.87
C ASP A 178 -11.81 -7.41 -14.22
N ARG A 179 -12.51 -6.27 -14.32
CA ARG A 179 -13.19 -5.84 -15.55
C ARG A 179 -12.37 -4.81 -16.33
N CYS A 180 -11.84 -3.80 -15.66
CA CYS A 180 -11.10 -2.71 -16.30
C CYS A 180 -10.18 -2.00 -15.29
N GLU A 181 -8.87 -2.20 -15.43
CA GLU A 181 -7.86 -1.54 -14.58
C GLU A 181 -7.97 0.00 -14.59
N MET A 182 -8.36 0.57 -15.74
CA MET A 182 -8.58 2.02 -15.85
C MET A 182 -9.79 2.47 -15.02
N CYS A 183 -10.90 1.72 -15.03
CA CYS A 183 -12.04 2.02 -14.17
C CYS A 183 -11.65 1.94 -12.70
N SER A 184 -10.88 0.92 -12.29
CA SER A 184 -10.44 0.79 -10.90
C SER A 184 -9.57 1.95 -10.43
N MET A 185 -8.63 2.43 -11.26
CA MET A 185 -7.78 3.58 -10.90
C MET A 185 -8.58 4.89 -10.86
N LEU A 186 -9.52 5.09 -11.78
CA LEU A 186 -10.32 6.32 -11.86
C LEU A 186 -11.25 6.51 -10.66
N LEU A 187 -11.56 5.46 -9.90
CA LEU A 187 -12.26 5.59 -8.63
C LEU A 187 -11.52 6.49 -7.63
N PHE A 188 -10.18 6.49 -7.64
CA PHE A 188 -9.36 7.31 -6.73
C PHE A 188 -9.06 8.70 -7.28
N TYR A 189 -8.76 8.79 -8.58
CA TYR A 189 -8.38 10.06 -9.20
C TYR A 189 -9.57 10.89 -9.67
N GLY A 190 -10.76 10.31 -9.72
CA GLY A 190 -11.95 10.87 -10.35
C GLY A 190 -11.79 10.98 -11.86
N GLY A 191 -12.85 10.65 -12.59
CA GLY A 191 -12.87 10.78 -14.04
C GLY A 191 -13.87 9.84 -14.67
N VAL A 192 -13.81 9.76 -16.00
CA VAL A 192 -14.66 8.85 -16.78
C VAL A 192 -13.75 7.89 -17.51
N CYS A 193 -13.97 6.59 -17.34
CA CYS A 193 -13.30 5.63 -18.20
C CYS A 193 -13.90 5.74 -19.61
N ARG A 194 -13.12 6.19 -20.59
CA ARG A 194 -13.63 6.34 -21.97
C ARG A 194 -13.99 5.01 -22.63
N ALA A 195 -13.36 3.92 -22.21
CA ALA A 195 -13.65 2.59 -22.74
C ALA A 195 -14.98 2.02 -22.20
N CYS A 196 -15.31 2.27 -20.93
CA CYS A 196 -16.50 1.72 -20.28
C CYS A 196 -17.64 2.74 -20.10
N ASN A 197 -17.35 4.03 -20.27
CA ASN A 197 -18.23 5.17 -20.00
C ASN A 197 -18.82 5.19 -18.58
N ILE A 198 -18.00 4.85 -17.59
CA ILE A 198 -18.38 4.79 -16.16
C ILE A 198 -17.60 5.85 -15.38
N THR A 199 -18.29 6.47 -14.41
CA THR A 199 -17.78 7.40 -13.39
C THR A 199 -17.65 6.73 -12.03
#